data_AF-A0A0H3CEK2-F1
#
_entry.id   AF-A0A0H3CEK2-F1
#
_cell.length_a   1.000
_cell.length_b   1.000
_cell.length_c   1.000
_cell.angle_alpha   90.00
_cell.angle_beta   90.00
_cell.angle_gamma   90.00
#
_symmetry.space_group_name_H-M   'P 1'
#
loop_
_entity.id
_entity.type
_entity.pdbx_description
1 polymer ?
#
loop_
_entity_poly.entity_id
_entity_poly.type
_entity_poly.pdbx_seq_one_letter_code
_entity_poly.pdbx_strand_id
1 'polypeptide(L)' 'MFHPFDILTLDNGARLIFTPCPGTRGVSLADSLKSLKEAGAQAVITMM' A
#
# COMPACT_ATOMS: atom_id res chain seq x y z
N MET A 1 11.86 -5.58 5.12
CA MET A 1 12.00 -4.12 4.91
C MET A 1 10.60 -3.53 4.90
N PHE A 2 10.40 -2.33 5.47
CA PHE A 2 9.08 -1.69 5.54
C PHE A 2 8.92 -0.70 4.39
N HIS A 3 7.88 -0.85 3.57
CA HIS A 3 7.51 0.12 2.54
C HIS A 3 6.53 1.15 3.13
N PRO A 4 6.77 2.46 3.00
CA PRO A 4 5.91 3.47 3.61
C PRO A 4 4.54 3.52 2.93
N PHE A 5 3.50 3.73 3.73
CA PHE A 5 2.14 3.99 3.26
C PHE A 5 1.37 4.79 4.32
N ASP A 6 0.29 5.45 3.89
CA ASP A 6 -0.70 6.11 4.74
C ASP A 6 -2.07 5.46 4.59
N ILE A 7 -2.89 5.53 5.63
CA ILE A 7 -4.25 4.96 5.63
C ILE A 7 -5.27 6.07 5.79
N LEU A 8 -6.25 6.12 4.88
CA LEU A 8 -7.47 6.90 5.03
C LEU A 8 -8.64 5.96 5.31
N THR A 9 -9.24 6.08 6.49
CA THR A 9 -10.49 5.40 6.84
C THR A 9 -11.67 6.26 6.43
N LEU A 10 -12.63 5.69 5.73
CA LEU A 10 -13.87 6.34 5.31
C LEU A 10 -14.99 6.07 6.32
N ASP A 11 -16.01 6.94 6.35
CA ASP A 11 -17.14 6.85 7.31
C ASP A 11 -17.94 5.54 7.19
N ASN A 12 -17.88 4.87 6.04
CA ASN A 12 -18.51 3.57 5.81
C ASN A 12 -17.63 2.37 6.25
N GLY A 13 -16.51 2.62 6.93
CA GLY A 13 -15.57 1.61 7.41
C GLY A 13 -14.61 1.07 6.34
N ALA A 14 -14.72 1.52 5.09
CA ALA A 14 -13.73 1.20 4.06
C ALA A 14 -12.41 1.92 4.33
N ARG A 15 -11.31 1.38 3.79
CA ARG A 15 -9.96 1.96 3.95
C ARG A 15 -9.27 2.08 2.60
N LEU A 16 -8.65 3.23 2.35
CA LEU A 16 -7.72 3.45 1.25
C LEU A 16 -6.30 3.48 1.80
N ILE A 17 -5.39 2.77 1.14
CA ILE A 17 -3.97 2.75 1.48
C ILE A 17 -3.23 3.51 0.38
N PHE A 18 -2.62 4.63 0.74
CA PHE A 18 -1.83 5.45 -0.17
C PHE A 18 -0.38 5.06 -0.04
N THR A 19 0.25 4.77 -1.16
CA THR A 19 1.62 4.29 -1.21
C THR A 19 2.35 5.00 -2.35
N PRO A 20 3.59 5.47 -2.14
CA PRO A 20 4.44 5.87 -3.26
C PRO A 20 4.74 4.64 -4.13
N CYS A 21 5.12 4.86 -5.40
CA CYS A 21 5.36 3.81 -6.39
C CYS A 21 6.07 2.57 -5.77
N PRO A 22 5.37 1.44 -5.65
CA PRO A 22 5.92 0.21 -5.07
C PRO A 22 7.16 -0.26 -5.82
N GLY A 23 8.15 -0.81 -5.11
CA GLY A 23 9.40 -1.26 -5.75
C GLY A 23 10.43 -0.14 -5.98
N THR A 24 10.24 1.04 -5.39
CA THR A 24 11.22 2.15 -5.43
C THR A 24 11.95 2.31 -4.09
N ARG A 25 12.97 3.16 -4.04
CA ARG A 25 13.71 3.54 -2.82
C ARG A 25 14.35 2.36 -2.07
N GLY A 26 14.80 1.34 -2.80
CA GLY A 26 15.57 0.21 -2.24
C GLY A 26 14.72 -0.90 -1.63
N VAL A 27 13.39 -0.85 -1.77
CA VAL A 27 12.49 -1.96 -1.41
C VAL A 27 12.03 -2.65 -2.69
N SER A 28 12.03 -3.99 -2.72
CA SER A 28 11.56 -4.72 -3.89
C SER A 28 10.05 -4.55 -4.09
N LEU A 29 9.57 -4.72 -5.32
CA LEU A 29 8.14 -4.71 -5.60
C LEU A 29 7.40 -5.77 -4.77
N ALA A 30 7.98 -6.97 -4.66
CA ALA A 30 7.39 -8.07 -3.89
C ALA A 30 7.26 -7.72 -2.40
N ASP A 31 8.31 -7.15 -1.79
CA ASP A 31 8.28 -6.71 -0.40
C ASP A 31 7.28 -5.58 -0.17
N SER A 32 7.21 -4.64 -1.12
CA SER A 32 6.25 -3.53 -1.06
C SER A 32 4.81 -4.06 -1.06
N LEU A 33 4.47 -4.96 -1.98
CA LEU A 33 3.14 -5.57 -2.07
C LEU A 33 2.82 -6.44 -0.85
N LYS A 34 3.82 -7.13 -0.28
CA LYS A 34 3.66 -7.89 0.95
C LYS A 34 3.27 -6.97 2.12
N SER A 35 3.95 -5.83 2.29
CA SER A 35 3.59 -4.85 3.33
C SER A 35 2.16 -4.31 3.16
N LEU A 36 1.73 -4.02 1.93
CA LEU A 36 0.35 -3.58 1.67
C LEU A 36 -0.69 -4.66 2.01
N LYS A 37 -0.40 -5.93 1.68
CA LYS A 37 -1.26 -7.06 2.03
C LYS A 37 -1.36 -7.24 3.55
N GLU A 38 -0.25 -7.13 4.27
CA GLU A 38 -0.21 -7.20 5.74
C GLU A 38 -0.98 -6.04 6.40
N ALA A 39 -1.03 -4.86 5.77
CA ALA A 39 -1.87 -3.73 6.18
C ALA A 39 -3.38 -3.94 5.89
N GLY A 40 -3.73 -5.01 5.16
CA GLY A 40 -5.10 -5.38 4.83
C GLY A 40 -5.58 -4.90 3.47
N ALA A 41 -4.67 -4.53 2.56
CA ALA A 41 -5.04 -4.28 1.16
C ALA A 41 -5.56 -5.57 0.51
N GLN A 42 -6.73 -5.48 -0.13
CA GLN A 42 -7.33 -6.59 -0.89
C GLN A 42 -7.14 -6.44 -2.40
N ALA A 43 -6.90 -5.22 -2.88
CA ALA A 43 -6.64 -4.89 -4.28
C ALA A 43 -5.64 -3.74 -4.36
N VAL A 44 -4.96 -3.61 -5.51
CA VAL A 44 -4.06 -2.50 -5.84
C VAL A 44 -4.57 -1.84 -7.11
N ILE A 45 -4.71 -0.52 -7.07
CA ILE A 45 -5.12 0.32 -8.20
C ILE A 45 -3.99 1.31 -8.46
N THR A 46 -3.49 1.33 -9.69
CA THR A 46 -2.48 2.30 -10.13
C THR A 46 -3.17 3.51 -10.72
N MET A 47 -2.83 4.71 -10.26
CA MET A 47 -3.24 5.98 -10.86
C MET A 47 -2.02 6.58 -11.58
N MET A 48 -2.17 6.87 -12.88
CA MET A 48 -1.15 7.48 -13.74
C MET A 48 -1.38 8.98 -13.87
#